data_AF-A0A963JKJ6-F1
#
_entry.id   AF-A0A963JKJ6-F1
#
_cell.length_a   1.000
_cell.length_b   1.000
_cell.length_c   1.000
_cell.angle_alpha   90.00
_cell.angle_beta   90.00
_cell.angle_gamma   90.00
#
_symmetry.space_group_name_H-M   'P 1'
#
loop_
_entity.id
_entity.type
_entity.pdbx_description
1 polymer ?
#
loop_
_entity_poly.entity_id
_entity_poly.type
_entity_poly.pdbx_seq_one_letter_code
_entity_poly.pdbx_strand_id
1 'polypeptide(L)'
;MTSLTGSPALKVQVMCEGIRYTPALAAAAAHSMPNYYPYRFKEGEPDPTGRGIATIPYLINLGDGTEIRILGNGDSPWHVEGSRDAGYR
;
A
#
# COMPACT_ATOMS: atom_id res chain seq x y z
N MET A 1 17.26 3.72 -24.63
CA MET A 1 16.14 3.89 -23.68
C MET A 1 16.72 3.82 -22.28
N THR A 2 16.47 4.82 -21.44
CA THR A 2 16.92 4.82 -20.05
C THR A 2 15.80 4.25 -19.19
N SER A 3 16.07 3.17 -18.46
CA SER A 3 15.09 2.60 -17.52
C SER A 3 15.12 3.37 -16.21
N LEU A 4 13.95 3.63 -15.64
CA LEU A 4 13.84 4.14 -14.26
C LEU A 4 14.35 3.06 -13.29
N THR A 5 15.05 3.48 -12.25
CA THR A 5 15.53 2.62 -11.15
C THR A 5 15.15 3.22 -9.81
N GLY A 6 15.25 2.43 -8.73
CA GLY A 6 14.97 2.90 -7.37
C GLY A 6 13.51 3.29 -7.14
N SER A 7 13.30 4.31 -6.33
CA SER A 7 11.97 4.78 -5.90
C SER A 7 11.09 5.36 -7.02
N PRO A 8 11.60 6.04 -8.07
CA PRO A 8 10.77 6.35 -9.24
C PRO A 8 10.20 5.12 -9.95
N ALA A 9 11.00 4.05 -10.09
CA ALA A 9 10.54 2.82 -10.72
C ALA A 9 9.48 2.13 -9.87
N LEU A 10 9.73 2.02 -8.56
CA LEU A 10 8.77 1.47 -7.60
C LEU A 10 7.47 2.26 -7.59
N LYS A 11 7.54 3.61 -7.61
CA LYS A 11 6.37 4.47 -7.68
C LYS A 11 5.50 4.14 -8.88
N VAL A 12 6.09 4.02 -10.07
CA VAL A 12 5.34 3.66 -11.29
C VAL A 12 4.70 2.29 -11.14
N GLN A 13 5.46 1.30 -10.66
CA GLN A 13 4.95 -0.06 -10.47
C GLN A 13 3.78 -0.10 -9.50
N VAL A 14 3.89 0.51 -8.32
CA VAL A 14 2.81 0.52 -7.32
C VAL A 14 1.60 1.35 -7.79
N MET A 15 1.82 2.43 -8.55
CA MET A 15 0.71 3.21 -9.11
C MET A 15 -0.07 2.46 -10.21
N CYS A 16 0.60 1.57 -10.95
CA CYS A 16 -0.03 0.77 -12.02
C CYS A 16 -0.62 -0.55 -11.50
N GLU A 17 0.11 -1.25 -10.65
CA GLU A 17 -0.28 -2.58 -10.15
C GLU A 17 -1.09 -2.50 -8.85
N GLY A 18 -1.10 -1.35 -8.17
CA GLY A 18 -1.70 -1.20 -6.85
C GLY A 18 -0.89 -1.92 -5.76
N ILE A 19 -1.50 -2.08 -4.59
CA ILE A 19 -0.90 -2.78 -3.45
C ILE A 19 -1.92 -3.75 -2.85
N ARG A 20 -1.46 -4.95 -2.49
CA ARG A 20 -2.27 -5.98 -1.86
C ARG A 20 -2.46 -5.68 -0.38
N TYR A 21 -3.63 -6.05 0.13
CA TYR A 21 -3.91 -5.93 1.55
C TYR A 21 -2.96 -6.76 2.41
N THR A 22 -2.48 -6.13 3.50
CA THR A 22 -1.88 -6.81 4.64
C THR A 22 -2.33 -6.15 5.94
N PRO A 23 -2.27 -6.86 7.08
CA PRO A 23 -2.47 -6.23 8.38
C PRO A 23 -1.51 -5.06 8.63
N ALA A 24 -0.29 -5.13 8.11
CA ALA A 24 0.69 -4.04 8.21
C ALA A 24 0.25 -2.80 7.43
N LEU A 25 -0.29 -2.97 6.21
CA LEU A 25 -0.86 -1.86 5.44
C LEU A 25 -2.01 -1.18 6.18
N ALA A 26 -2.91 -1.96 6.78
CA ALA A 26 -4.00 -1.43 7.59
C ALA A 26 -3.50 -0.69 8.83
N ALA A 27 -2.50 -1.25 9.52
CA ALA A 27 -1.89 -0.62 10.69
C ALA A 27 -1.19 0.70 10.33
N ALA A 28 -0.55 0.78 9.16
CA ALA A 28 0.11 1.99 8.67
C ALA A 28 -0.87 3.18 8.50
N ALA A 29 -2.15 2.90 8.24
CA ALA A 29 -3.18 3.95 8.15
C ALA A 29 -3.31 4.75 9.45
N ALA A 30 -3.15 4.13 10.63
CA ALA A 30 -3.26 4.84 11.90
C ALA A 30 -2.17 5.92 12.10
N HIS A 31 -1.14 5.93 11.26
CA HIS A 31 -0.01 6.86 11.34
C HIS A 31 0.23 7.63 10.05
N SER A 32 -0.62 7.44 9.03
CA SER A 32 -0.58 8.24 7.82
C SER A 32 -1.20 9.61 8.04
N MET A 33 -0.94 10.55 7.13
CA MET A 33 -1.72 11.78 7.06
C MET A 33 -3.23 11.43 6.97
N PRO A 34 -4.17 12.31 7.38
CA PRO A 34 -5.61 12.02 7.50
C PRO A 34 -6.34 11.66 6.18
N ASN A 35 -5.61 11.37 5.12
CA ASN A 35 -6.14 10.96 3.83
C ASN A 35 -6.06 9.43 3.71
N TYR A 36 -7.22 8.79 3.63
CA TYR A 36 -7.36 7.34 3.62
C TYR A 36 -7.96 6.86 2.31
N TYR A 37 -7.59 5.65 1.90
CA TYR A 37 -8.16 4.98 0.74
C TYR A 37 -8.95 3.73 1.17
N PRO A 38 -10.15 3.49 0.62
CA PRO A 38 -10.90 2.28 0.88
C PRO A 38 -10.33 1.11 0.05
N TYR A 39 -9.72 0.13 0.72
CA TYR A 39 -9.40 -1.15 0.11
C TYR A 39 -10.66 -2.02 0.10
N ARG A 40 -11.13 -2.42 -1.08
CA ARG A 40 -12.27 -3.34 -1.22
C ARG A 40 -11.73 -4.73 -1.57
N PHE A 41 -12.02 -5.71 -0.73
CA PHE A 41 -11.63 -7.09 -0.98
C PHE A 41 -12.46 -7.63 -2.15
N LYS A 42 -11.81 -8.30 -3.09
CA LYS A 42 -12.53 -8.97 -4.19
C LYS A 42 -13.12 -10.30 -3.71
N GLU A 43 -14.06 -10.84 -4.49
CA GLU A 43 -14.62 -12.16 -4.22
C GLU A 43 -13.52 -13.24 -4.18
N GLY A 44 -13.54 -14.08 -3.15
CA GLY A 44 -12.53 -15.13 -2.93
C GLY A 44 -11.20 -14.64 -2.34
N GLU A 45 -10.99 -13.33 -2.19
CA GLU A 45 -9.84 -12.81 -1.44
C GLU A 45 -10.04 -13.02 0.07
N PRO A 46 -9.01 -13.45 0.82
CA PRO A 46 -9.08 -13.50 2.27
C PRO A 46 -9.36 -12.11 2.85
N ASP A 47 -10.54 -11.93 3.47
CA ASP A 47 -10.92 -10.71 4.18
C ASP A 47 -10.84 -10.94 5.70
N PRO A 48 -9.73 -10.56 6.35
CA PRO A 48 -9.60 -10.68 7.81
C PRO A 48 -10.46 -9.67 8.57
N THR A 49 -11.07 -8.69 7.90
CA THR A 49 -11.94 -7.70 8.53
C THR A 49 -13.39 -8.19 8.66
N GLY A 50 -13.80 -9.16 7.83
CA GLY A 50 -15.18 -9.65 7.75
C GLY A 50 -16.20 -8.61 7.25
N ARG A 51 -15.75 -7.48 6.70
CA ARG A 51 -16.60 -6.35 6.27
C ARG A 51 -16.58 -6.09 4.77
N GLY A 52 -15.73 -6.78 4.02
CA GLY A 52 -15.46 -6.54 2.60
C GLY A 52 -14.66 -5.27 2.32
N ILE A 53 -14.23 -4.54 3.35
CA ILE A 53 -13.50 -3.28 3.22
C ILE A 53 -12.52 -3.04 4.37
N ALA A 54 -11.36 -2.49 4.03
CA ALA A 54 -10.39 -1.99 5.00
C ALA A 54 -9.98 -0.54 4.68
N THR A 55 -9.65 0.21 5.73
CA THR A 55 -9.02 1.52 5.60
C THR A 55 -7.51 1.34 5.43
N ILE A 56 -6.95 1.89 4.37
CA ILE A 56 -5.50 1.88 4.10
C ILE A 56 -5.00 3.33 3.90
N PRO A 57 -3.69 3.60 3.98
CA PRO A 57 -3.14 4.90 3.64
C PRO A 57 -3.50 5.28 2.20
N TYR A 58 -3.72 6.58 1.94
CA TYR A 58 -3.79 7.09 0.57
C TYR A 58 -2.40 7.31 -0.05
N LEU A 59 -1.41 7.61 0.80
CA LEU A 59 -0.06 8.00 0.42
C LEU A 59 0.97 7.28 1.30
N ILE A 60 2.05 6.81 0.69
CA ILE A 60 3.24 6.26 1.37
C ILE A 60 4.43 7.15 1.06
N ASN A 61 5.23 7.46 2.07
CA ASN A 61 6.49 8.19 1.93
C ASN A 61 7.65 7.23 2.16
N LEU A 62 8.56 7.15 1.18
CA LEU A 62 9.78 6.36 1.30
C LEU A 62 10.88 7.17 2.01
N GLY A 63 11.92 6.48 2.48
CA GLY A 63 13.03 7.10 3.21
C GLY A 63 13.83 8.14 2.41
N ASP A 64 13.73 8.12 1.08
CA ASP A 64 14.33 9.12 0.18
C ASP A 64 13.41 10.30 -0.16
N GLY A 65 12.24 10.38 0.47
CA GLY A 65 11.25 11.43 0.25
C GLY A 65 10.30 11.18 -0.92
N THR A 66 10.41 10.04 -1.61
CA THR A 66 9.46 9.71 -2.68
C THR A 66 8.07 9.43 -2.10
N GLU A 67 7.09 10.17 -2.61
CA GLU A 67 5.68 9.99 -2.24
C GLU A 67 4.96 9.15 -3.30
N ILE A 68 4.25 8.10 -2.85
CA ILE A 68 3.52 7.16 -3.70
C ILE A 68 2.05 7.17 -3.30
N ARG A 69 1.17 7.54 -4.23
CA ARG A 69 -0.27 7.32 -4.07
C ARG A 69 -0.58 5.86 -4.34
N ILE A 70 -1.34 5.24 -3.45
CA ILE A 70 -1.64 3.82 -3.56
C ILE A 70 -3.13 3.57 -3.78
N LEU A 71 -3.42 2.50 -4.50
CA LEU A 71 -4.76 1.94 -4.66
C LEU A 71 -4.72 0.47 -4.23
N GLY A 72 -5.83 -0.05 -3.75
CA GLY A 72 -5.94 -1.46 -3.37
C GLY A 72 -6.08 -2.36 -4.59
N ASN A 73 -5.28 -3.43 -4.64
CA ASN A 73 -5.42 -4.51 -5.62
C ASN A 73 -4.98 -5.84 -5.01
N GLY A 74 -5.92 -6.78 -4.86
CA GLY A 74 -5.67 -8.11 -4.28
C GLY A 74 -4.72 -9.00 -5.09
N ASP A 75 -4.55 -8.72 -6.38
CA ASP A 75 -3.60 -9.43 -7.25
C ASP A 75 -2.24 -8.75 -7.35
N SER A 76 -2.04 -7.61 -6.67
CA SER A 76 -0.78 -6.89 -6.74
C SER A 76 0.37 -7.74 -6.17
N PRO A 77 1.53 -7.77 -6.86
CA PRO A 77 2.73 -8.37 -6.31
C PRO A 77 3.34 -7.52 -5.17
N TRP A 78 2.87 -6.28 -4.97
CA TRP A 78 3.35 -5.37 -3.95
C TRP A 78 2.50 -5.47 -2.69
N HIS A 79 3.15 -5.41 -1.54
CA HIS A 79 2.50 -5.36 -0.23
C HIS A 79 3.38 -4.61 0.78
N VAL A 80 2.76 -4.13 1.86
CA VAL A 80 3.50 -3.56 3.01
C VAL A 80 3.76 -4.64 4.05
N GLU A 81 4.95 -4.63 4.62
CA GLU A 81 5.36 -5.42 5.79
C GLU A 81 5.85 -4.53 6.94
N GLY A 82 6.17 -5.17 8.06
CA GLY A 82 6.79 -4.52 9.21
C GLY A 82 5.78 -3.91 10.18
N SER A 83 6.24 -2.92 10.93
CA SER A 83 5.48 -2.26 11.99
C SER A 83 5.96 -0.82 12.15
N ARG A 84 5.22 -0.04 12.95
CA ARG A 84 5.62 1.33 13.28
C ARG A 84 7.03 1.40 13.89
N ASP A 85 7.35 0.50 14.82
CA ASP A 85 8.62 0.55 15.57
C ASP A 85 9.81 0.09 14.72
N ALA A 86 9.60 -0.89 13.83
CA ALA A 86 10.64 -1.40 12.94
C ALA A 86 10.76 -0.63 11.63
N GLY A 87 9.77 0.21 11.31
CA GLY A 87 9.59 0.83 10.00
C GLY A 87 8.78 -0.08 9.05
N TYR A 88 7.83 0.53 8.35
CA TYR A 88 7.11 -0.12 7.27
C TYR A 88 7.98 -0.18 6.01
N ARG A 89 7.84 -1.25 5.23
CA ARG A 89 8.57 -1.47 3.97
C ARG A 89 7.70 -2.14 2.93
#